data_AF-A0A1I4P7A4-F1
#
_entry.id   AF-A0A1I4P7A4-F1
#
_cell.length_a   1.000
_cell.length_b   1.000
_cell.length_c   1.000
_cell.angle_alpha   90.00
_cell.angle_beta   90.00
_cell.angle_gamma   90.00
#
_symmetry.space_group_name_H-M   'P 1'
#
loop_
_entity.id
_entity.type
_entity.pdbx_description
1 polymer ?
#
loop_
_entity_poly.entity_id
_entity_poly.type
_entity_poly.pdbx_seq_one_letter_code
_entity_poly.pdbx_strand_id
1 'polypeptide(L)'
;MFTQKRSLFLLLRIPAVCLPALMAGCASYYSHYAVFPAANSSGEPRQVRVSWQSAEYPGWALFDDKATPVSVVTQCSQRAWRLTDATHSDSRGACGDGIRACGEPGLDRLGDRAADANTVCMAISGGPQAAQVAELGGRIELTVSCHPEQPQRAVQGETENVDYIRPSSVPYVIDVRKAPRGSLAGRLPELDDAICKQ
;
A
#
# COMPACT_ATOMS: atom_id res chain seq x y z
N MET A 1 64.66 -15.44 47.14
CA MET A 1 64.80 -15.63 45.68
C MET A 1 63.64 -16.50 45.22
N PHE A 2 62.72 -15.88 44.48
CA PHE A 2 61.63 -16.39 43.61
C PHE A 2 60.77 -17.60 44.01
N THR A 3 59.47 -17.72 43.70
CA THR A 3 58.31 -16.83 43.48
C THR A 3 57.11 -17.81 43.45
N GLN A 4 56.02 -17.40 44.07
CA GLN A 4 54.79 -18.14 44.32
C GLN A 4 54.00 -18.47 43.02
N LYS A 5 53.57 -19.74 42.89
CA LYS A 5 52.58 -20.22 41.91
C LYS A 5 51.24 -19.51 42.11
N ARG A 6 50.65 -18.98 41.02
CA ARG A 6 49.20 -18.71 40.92
C ARG A 6 48.69 -18.97 39.50
N SER A 7 48.08 -20.13 39.31
CA SER A 7 46.97 -20.28 38.37
C SER A 7 45.74 -19.61 38.99
N LEU A 8 45.07 -18.70 38.29
CA LEU A 8 43.62 -18.50 38.46
C LEU A 8 43.06 -17.67 37.30
N PHE A 9 42.23 -18.33 36.49
CA PHE A 9 41.06 -17.80 35.77
C PHE A 9 41.00 -16.28 35.57
N LEU A 10 41.45 -15.82 34.41
CA LEU A 10 41.06 -14.52 33.88
C LEU A 10 39.58 -14.62 33.45
N LEU A 11 38.68 -14.37 34.40
CA LEU A 11 37.25 -14.19 34.14
C LEU A 11 37.09 -13.07 33.09
N LEU A 12 36.61 -13.44 31.90
CA LEU A 12 36.09 -12.53 30.89
C LEU A 12 35.00 -11.67 31.55
N ARG A 13 35.35 -10.44 31.95
CA ARG A 13 34.37 -9.40 32.27
C ARG A 13 33.89 -8.79 30.96
N ILE A 14 33.00 -9.51 30.27
CA ILE A 14 32.19 -8.89 29.21
C ILE A 14 31.24 -7.93 29.94
N PRO A 15 31.28 -6.60 29.71
CA PRO A 15 30.34 -5.69 30.32
C PRO A 15 28.94 -6.09 29.89
N ALA A 16 28.04 -6.29 30.85
CA ALA A 16 26.60 -6.58 30.67
C ALA A 16 25.81 -5.42 30.00
N VAL A 17 26.51 -4.53 29.30
CA VAL A 17 26.00 -3.35 28.59
C VAL A 17 25.71 -3.67 27.12
N CYS A 18 26.19 -4.79 26.57
CA CYS A 18 25.89 -5.20 25.19
C CYS A 18 24.59 -6.00 25.03
N LEU A 19 23.95 -6.46 26.11
CA LEU A 19 22.72 -7.25 26.03
C LEU A 19 21.48 -6.49 25.49
N PRO A 20 21.28 -5.17 25.72
CA PRO A 20 20.14 -4.46 25.14
C PRO A 20 20.31 -4.14 23.65
N ALA A 21 21.52 -4.21 23.09
CA ALA A 21 21.76 -3.97 21.65
C ALA A 21 21.26 -5.13 20.74
N LEU A 22 20.97 -6.29 21.33
CA LEU A 22 20.46 -7.47 20.60
C LEU A 22 18.93 -7.51 20.52
N MET A 23 18.22 -6.58 21.17
CA MET A 23 16.80 -6.34 20.95
C MET A 23 16.66 -5.45 19.71
N ALA A 24 17.03 -5.98 18.53
CA ALA A 24 16.65 -5.36 17.27
C ALA A 24 15.14 -5.11 17.31
N GLY A 25 14.75 -3.84 17.13
CA GLY A 25 13.40 -3.35 17.44
C GLY A 25 12.31 -4.22 16.83
N CYS A 26 11.48 -4.82 17.69
CA CYS A 26 10.30 -5.55 17.26
C CYS A 26 9.30 -4.57 16.65
N ALA A 27 9.15 -4.57 15.33
CA ALA A 27 8.07 -3.85 14.68
C ALA A 27 6.74 -4.58 14.90
N SER A 28 5.67 -3.82 15.08
CA SER A 28 4.30 -4.34 15.05
C SER A 28 3.79 -4.29 13.62
N TYR A 29 3.25 -5.40 13.11
CA TYR A 29 2.85 -5.49 11.71
C TYR A 29 1.34 -5.57 11.55
N TYR A 30 0.81 -4.80 10.59
CA TYR A 30 -0.62 -4.68 10.39
C TYR A 30 -1.01 -4.85 8.92
N SER A 31 -2.20 -5.41 8.73
CA SER A 31 -2.94 -5.36 7.47
C SER A 31 -3.99 -4.24 7.57
N HIS A 32 -4.05 -3.40 6.56
CA HIS A 32 -5.05 -2.34 6.42
C HIS A 32 -5.91 -2.63 5.21
N TYR A 33 -7.23 -2.56 5.36
CA TYR A 33 -8.14 -2.83 4.24
C TYR A 33 -9.54 -2.24 4.40
N ALA A 34 -10.18 -2.03 3.25
CA ALA A 34 -11.60 -1.74 3.13
C ALA A 34 -12.16 -2.37 1.86
N VAL A 35 -13.43 -2.77 1.89
CA VAL A 35 -14.22 -3.11 0.70
C VAL A 35 -15.48 -2.28 0.72
N PHE A 36 -15.77 -1.58 -0.37
CA PHE A 36 -16.93 -0.71 -0.48
C PHE A 36 -17.56 -0.81 -1.87
N PRO A 37 -18.87 -0.55 -2.00
CA PRO A 37 -19.54 -0.52 -3.29
C PRO A 37 -19.20 0.78 -4.04
N ALA A 38 -18.89 0.68 -5.33
CA ALA A 38 -18.72 1.81 -6.24
C ALA A 38 -19.03 1.39 -7.68
N ALA A 39 -19.25 2.36 -8.57
CA ALA A 39 -19.34 2.07 -9.99
C ALA A 39 -17.93 1.88 -10.60
N ASN A 40 -17.79 0.99 -11.57
CA ASN A 40 -16.64 1.01 -12.49
C ASN A 40 -16.80 2.13 -13.54
N SER A 41 -15.82 2.33 -14.41
CA SER A 41 -15.87 3.43 -15.39
C SER A 41 -16.93 3.21 -16.47
N SER A 42 -17.34 1.96 -16.72
CA SER A 42 -18.52 1.63 -17.52
C SER A 42 -19.87 1.88 -16.82
N GLY A 43 -19.87 2.25 -15.54
CA GLY A 43 -21.07 2.61 -14.78
C GLY A 43 -21.78 1.45 -14.08
N GLU A 44 -21.18 0.26 -14.09
CA GLU A 44 -21.73 -0.93 -13.46
C GLU A 44 -21.40 -0.96 -11.96
N PRO A 45 -22.34 -1.38 -11.09
CA PRO A 45 -22.07 -1.53 -9.68
C PRO A 45 -21.09 -2.70 -9.43
N ARG A 46 -20.00 -2.40 -8.72
CA ARG A 46 -18.93 -3.33 -8.37
C ARG A 46 -18.50 -3.12 -6.92
N GLN A 47 -17.76 -4.08 -6.39
CA GLN A 47 -16.99 -3.90 -5.18
C GLN A 47 -15.59 -3.36 -5.51
N VAL A 48 -15.08 -2.47 -4.67
CA VAL A 48 -13.70 -1.98 -4.74
C VAL A 48 -13.02 -2.29 -3.43
N ARG A 49 -11.82 -2.88 -3.52
CA ARG A 49 -10.96 -3.17 -2.37
C ARG A 49 -9.78 -2.22 -2.35
N VAL A 50 -9.54 -1.63 -1.20
CA VAL A 50 -8.32 -0.86 -0.89
C VAL A 50 -7.56 -1.61 0.18
N SER A 51 -6.23 -1.71 0.04
CA SER A 51 -5.40 -2.40 1.03
C SER A 51 -3.93 -2.03 1.02
N TRP A 52 -3.28 -2.08 2.17
CA TRP A 52 -1.82 -2.03 2.31
C TRP A 52 -1.38 -2.76 3.59
N GLN A 53 -0.07 -2.93 3.77
CA GLN A 53 0.52 -3.43 5.01
C GLN A 53 1.44 -2.37 5.62
N SER A 54 1.52 -2.33 6.95
CA SER A 54 2.48 -1.48 7.67
C SER A 54 3.34 -2.27 8.66
N ALA A 55 4.50 -1.71 8.95
CA ALA A 55 5.39 -2.06 10.05
C ALA A 55 5.57 -0.81 10.91
N GLU A 56 5.08 -0.87 12.14
CA GLU A 56 5.12 0.23 13.11
C GLU A 56 6.22 -0.03 14.13
N TYR A 57 7.20 0.86 14.17
CA TYR A 57 8.32 0.79 15.08
C TYR A 57 8.02 1.60 16.34
N PRO A 58 8.47 1.15 17.51
CA PRO A 58 8.36 1.96 18.72
C PRO A 58 9.09 3.29 18.53
N GLY A 59 8.59 4.39 19.12
CA GLY A 59 9.18 5.72 18.96
C GLY A 59 10.62 5.90 19.50
N TRP A 60 11.18 4.89 20.18
CA TRP A 60 12.60 4.86 20.57
C TRP A 60 13.50 4.20 19.51
N ALA A 61 12.93 3.55 18.51
CA ALA A 61 13.68 2.89 17.45
C ALA A 61 14.33 3.93 16.53
N LEU A 62 15.48 3.57 15.96
CA LEU A 62 16.20 4.40 14.99
C LEU A 62 15.61 4.33 13.57
N PHE A 63 14.49 3.62 13.39
CA PHE A 63 13.85 3.39 12.10
C PHE A 63 12.44 3.98 12.12
N ASP A 64 12.08 4.62 11.01
CA ASP A 64 10.72 5.10 10.79
C ASP A 64 9.79 3.94 10.40
N ASP A 65 8.49 4.16 10.63
CA ASP A 65 7.42 3.30 10.15
C ASP A 65 7.53 3.07 8.64
N LYS A 66 7.14 1.86 8.22
CA LYS A 66 7.17 1.45 6.82
C LYS A 66 5.81 0.96 6.39
N ALA A 67 5.51 1.14 5.11
CA ALA A 67 4.32 0.58 4.50
C ALA A 67 4.62 0.05 3.10
N THR A 68 3.76 -0.85 2.64
CA THR A 68 3.70 -1.23 1.22
C THR A 68 2.90 -0.18 0.45
N PRO A 69 2.99 -0.15 -0.90
CA PRO A 69 2.07 0.66 -1.71
C PRO A 69 0.61 0.34 -1.38
N VAL A 70 -0.27 1.33 -1.53
CA VAL A 70 -1.71 1.12 -1.41
C VAL A 70 -2.21 0.46 -2.69
N SER A 71 -2.82 -0.71 -2.57
CA SER A 71 -3.47 -1.39 -3.68
C SER A 71 -4.93 -1.01 -3.77
N VAL A 72 -5.40 -0.66 -4.97
CA VAL A 72 -6.82 -0.46 -5.27
C VAL A 72 -7.21 -1.42 -6.39
N VAL A 73 -8.16 -2.31 -6.10
CA VAL A 73 -8.63 -3.34 -7.02
C VAL A 73 -10.14 -3.25 -7.15
N THR A 74 -10.62 -3.23 -8.39
CA THR A 74 -12.06 -3.27 -8.69
C THR A 74 -12.44 -4.70 -9.03
N GLN A 75 -13.58 -5.16 -8.51
CA GLN A 75 -14.14 -6.48 -8.79
C GLN A 75 -14.30 -6.68 -10.31
N CYS A 76 -14.00 -7.89 -10.79
CA CYS A 76 -13.97 -8.24 -12.21
C CYS A 76 -12.88 -7.55 -13.06
N SER A 77 -11.95 -6.82 -12.44
CA SER A 77 -10.86 -6.15 -13.15
C SER A 77 -9.54 -6.91 -12.99
N GLN A 78 -8.81 -7.06 -14.09
CA GLN A 78 -7.42 -7.48 -14.08
C GLN A 78 -6.48 -6.30 -13.77
N ARG A 79 -6.99 -5.05 -13.75
CA ARG A 79 -6.20 -3.86 -13.43
C ARG A 79 -6.14 -3.64 -11.92
N ALA A 80 -4.93 -3.73 -11.37
CA ALA A 80 -4.64 -3.42 -9.97
C ALA A 80 -3.79 -2.15 -9.88
N TRP A 81 -4.35 -1.10 -9.29
CA TRP A 81 -3.63 0.15 -9.07
C TRP A 81 -2.73 0.02 -7.84
N ARG A 82 -1.54 0.64 -7.91
CA ARG A 82 -0.60 0.76 -6.79
C ARG A 82 -0.25 2.23 -6.58
N LEU A 83 -0.71 2.80 -5.48
CA LEU A 83 -0.35 4.17 -5.09
C LEU A 83 0.89 4.13 -4.21
N THR A 84 1.87 4.95 -4.58
CA THR A 84 3.18 5.04 -3.93
C THR A 84 3.42 6.47 -3.43
N ASP A 85 4.38 6.60 -2.51
CA ASP A 85 4.88 7.87 -2.00
C ASP A 85 6.41 7.96 -2.15
N ALA A 86 7.04 8.98 -1.57
CA ALA A 86 8.49 9.20 -1.65
C ALA A 86 9.36 8.07 -1.06
N THR A 87 8.82 7.22 -0.18
CA THR A 87 9.53 6.10 0.44
C THR A 87 9.61 4.85 -0.47
N HIS A 88 8.88 4.85 -1.59
CA HIS A 88 8.77 3.73 -2.52
C HIS A 88 9.59 3.94 -3.80
N SER A 89 10.92 4.11 -3.66
CA SER A 89 11.83 4.55 -4.74
C SER A 89 11.70 3.79 -6.07
N ASP A 90 11.52 2.47 -6.02
CA ASP A 90 11.59 1.60 -7.19
C ASP A 90 10.26 1.51 -7.95
N SER A 91 9.19 2.09 -7.40
CA SER A 91 7.82 2.02 -7.94
C SER A 91 7.13 3.38 -7.96
N ARG A 92 7.91 4.45 -7.79
CA ARG A 92 7.40 5.82 -7.82
C ARG A 92 7.19 6.24 -9.28
N GLY A 93 5.95 6.56 -9.63
CA GLY A 93 5.66 7.18 -10.91
C GLY A 93 6.09 8.66 -10.94
N ALA A 94 6.29 9.22 -12.13
CA ALA A 94 6.84 10.57 -12.32
C ALA A 94 5.85 11.71 -12.01
N CYS A 95 4.58 11.39 -11.74
CA CYS A 95 3.48 12.35 -11.63
C CYS A 95 3.38 13.14 -10.30
N GLY A 96 4.48 13.32 -9.55
CA GLY A 96 4.56 14.24 -8.40
C GLY A 96 4.77 13.61 -7.00
N ASP A 97 4.53 14.39 -5.95
CA ASP A 97 4.82 14.07 -4.52
C ASP A 97 3.61 13.55 -3.73
N GLY A 98 3.78 12.82 -2.62
CA GLY A 98 2.64 12.29 -1.85
C GLY A 98 2.08 10.97 -2.42
N ILE A 99 0.96 10.48 -1.87
CA ILE A 99 0.45 9.13 -2.13
C ILE A 99 -0.39 9.10 -3.42
N ARG A 100 0.18 8.60 -4.51
CA ARG A 100 -0.44 8.68 -5.84
C ARG A 100 -0.10 7.51 -6.75
N ALA A 101 -0.92 7.31 -7.78
CA ALA A 101 -0.60 6.46 -8.92
C ALA A 101 -0.73 7.25 -10.22
N CYS A 102 0.21 7.00 -11.14
CA CYS A 102 0.28 7.69 -12.42
C CYS A 102 -0.36 6.87 -13.54
N GLY A 103 -0.85 7.55 -14.57
CA GLY A 103 -1.43 6.91 -15.74
C GLY A 103 -0.41 6.12 -16.54
N GLU A 104 -0.91 5.13 -17.26
CA GLU A 104 -0.15 4.36 -18.22
C GLU A 104 -0.55 4.74 -19.65
N PRO A 105 0.41 5.15 -20.51
CA PRO A 105 0.13 5.45 -21.91
C PRO A 105 -0.58 4.32 -22.63
N GLY A 106 -1.69 4.63 -23.29
CA GLY A 106 -2.51 3.66 -24.03
C GLY A 106 -3.39 2.77 -23.16
N LEU A 107 -3.36 2.94 -21.82
CA LEU A 107 -4.27 2.26 -20.90
C LEU A 107 -5.26 3.21 -20.26
N ASP A 108 -4.83 4.44 -19.97
CA ASP A 108 -5.61 5.40 -19.18
C ASP A 108 -5.82 6.72 -19.93
N ARG A 109 -6.94 7.38 -19.62
CA ARG A 109 -7.28 8.71 -20.11
C ARG A 109 -7.70 9.62 -18.97
N LEU A 110 -7.36 10.89 -19.08
CA LEU A 110 -7.86 11.98 -18.25
C LEU A 110 -8.83 12.82 -19.10
N GLY A 111 -10.13 12.50 -18.99
CA GLY A 111 -11.15 13.02 -19.90
C GLY A 111 -10.81 12.62 -21.35
N ASP A 112 -10.75 13.59 -22.25
CA ASP A 112 -10.47 13.33 -23.67
C ASP A 112 -8.98 13.25 -24.03
N ARG A 113 -8.08 13.23 -23.04
CA ARG A 113 -6.63 13.16 -23.27
C ARG A 113 -6.08 11.83 -22.79
N ALA A 114 -5.19 11.24 -23.59
CA ALA A 114 -4.39 10.10 -23.14
C ALA A 114 -3.59 10.51 -21.89
N ALA A 115 -3.62 9.67 -20.85
CA ALA A 115 -2.80 9.83 -19.67
C ALA A 115 -1.42 9.21 -19.90
N ASP A 116 -0.42 9.73 -19.21
CA ASP A 116 0.95 9.26 -19.26
C ASP A 116 1.55 9.12 -17.85
N ALA A 117 2.83 8.76 -17.79
CA ALA A 117 3.56 8.59 -16.53
C ALA A 117 3.65 9.87 -15.67
N ASN A 118 3.33 11.05 -16.22
CA ASN A 118 3.29 12.33 -15.51
C ASN A 118 1.86 12.73 -15.10
N THR A 119 0.85 11.98 -15.53
CA THR A 119 -0.56 12.25 -15.25
C THR A 119 -0.98 11.54 -13.96
N VAL A 120 -1.49 12.29 -12.97
CA VAL A 120 -2.01 11.72 -11.73
C VAL A 120 -3.39 11.12 -11.98
N CYS A 121 -3.50 9.80 -11.91
CA CYS A 121 -4.77 9.10 -12.10
C CYS A 121 -5.48 8.76 -10.79
N MET A 122 -4.73 8.47 -9.74
CA MET A 122 -5.26 8.28 -8.39
C MET A 122 -4.41 8.99 -7.36
N ALA A 123 -5.05 9.53 -6.33
CA ALA A 123 -4.38 10.12 -5.18
C ALA A 123 -5.14 9.79 -3.89
N ILE A 124 -4.41 9.61 -2.80
CA ILE A 124 -4.98 9.41 -1.46
C ILE A 124 -4.60 10.59 -0.57
N SER A 125 -5.57 11.08 0.21
CA SER A 125 -5.33 11.91 1.38
C SER A 125 -5.75 11.15 2.66
N GLY A 126 -5.02 11.33 3.76
CA GLY A 126 -5.29 10.72 5.06
C GLY A 126 -5.54 11.76 6.17
N GLY A 127 -5.95 12.96 5.79
CA GLY A 127 -5.95 14.16 6.64
C GLY A 127 -4.82 15.14 6.27
N PRO A 128 -4.71 16.29 6.97
CA PRO A 128 -3.87 17.41 6.54
C PRO A 128 -2.35 17.15 6.50
N GLN A 129 -1.88 16.09 7.17
CA GLN A 129 -0.45 15.82 7.36
C GLN A 129 0.02 14.50 6.75
N ALA A 130 -0.88 13.65 6.25
CA ALA A 130 -0.51 12.34 5.72
C ALA A 130 0.11 12.50 4.32
N ALA A 131 1.44 12.48 4.27
CA ALA A 131 2.23 12.52 3.04
C ALA A 131 2.77 11.13 2.66
N GLN A 132 2.80 10.20 3.62
CA GLN A 132 3.29 8.83 3.44
C GLN A 132 2.21 7.79 3.77
N VAL A 133 2.27 6.63 3.12
CA VAL A 133 1.34 5.51 3.32
C VAL A 133 1.39 5.01 4.76
N ALA A 134 2.57 5.05 5.41
CA ALA A 134 2.74 4.67 6.81
C ALA A 134 1.96 5.57 7.78
N GLU A 135 1.64 6.80 7.38
CA GLU A 135 0.92 7.80 8.18
C GLU A 135 -0.61 7.71 7.99
N LEU A 136 -1.09 6.86 7.08
CA LEU A 136 -2.52 6.71 6.82
C LEU A 136 -3.25 6.14 8.03
N GLY A 137 -4.32 6.84 8.42
CA GLY A 137 -5.20 6.44 9.51
C GLY A 137 -6.35 5.53 9.07
N GLY A 138 -7.33 5.37 9.97
CA GLY A 138 -8.54 4.57 9.74
C GLY A 138 -9.58 5.21 8.80
N ARG A 139 -9.32 6.39 8.24
CA ARG A 139 -10.16 7.05 7.25
C ARG A 139 -9.27 7.71 6.21
N ILE A 140 -9.58 7.49 4.93
CA ILE A 140 -8.86 8.06 3.80
C ILE A 140 -9.84 8.63 2.77
N GLU A 141 -9.35 9.53 1.92
CA GLU A 141 -10.07 10.01 0.75
C GLU A 141 -9.32 9.59 -0.52
N LEU A 142 -9.96 8.81 -1.37
CA LEU A 142 -9.43 8.39 -2.66
C LEU A 142 -10.00 9.29 -3.76
N THR A 143 -9.13 10.05 -4.43
CA THR A 143 -9.45 10.79 -5.65
C THR A 143 -9.09 9.95 -6.86
N VAL A 144 -10.04 9.79 -7.79
CA VAL A 144 -9.84 9.08 -9.06
C VAL A 144 -10.15 10.04 -10.19
N SER A 145 -9.15 10.28 -11.05
CA SER A 145 -9.22 11.28 -12.12
C SER A 145 -9.28 10.66 -13.51
N CYS A 146 -8.67 9.48 -13.68
CA CYS A 146 -8.61 8.80 -14.97
C CYS A 146 -9.71 7.74 -15.11
N HIS A 147 -9.92 7.32 -16.35
CA HIS A 147 -10.69 6.13 -16.73
C HIS A 147 -9.88 5.32 -17.76
N PRO A 148 -10.17 4.03 -17.96
CA PRO A 148 -9.47 3.25 -18.97
C PRO A 148 -9.73 3.81 -20.38
N GLU A 149 -8.74 3.68 -21.27
CA GLU A 149 -8.88 3.96 -22.70
C GLU A 149 -9.94 3.04 -23.32
N GLN A 150 -9.88 1.75 -22.96
CA GLN A 150 -10.91 0.75 -23.26
C GLN A 150 -11.13 -0.14 -22.03
N PRO A 151 -12.38 -0.43 -21.64
CA PRO A 151 -12.67 -1.25 -20.47
C PRO A 151 -12.27 -2.72 -20.65
N GLN A 152 -12.07 -3.17 -21.90
CA GLN A 152 -11.61 -4.50 -22.23
C GLN A 152 -10.42 -4.44 -23.17
N ARG A 153 -9.49 -5.39 -23.05
CA ARG A 153 -8.29 -5.48 -23.89
C ARG A 153 -8.05 -6.93 -24.32
N ALA A 154 -7.58 -7.10 -25.55
CA ALA A 154 -7.11 -8.39 -26.03
C ALA A 154 -5.66 -8.61 -25.58
N VAL A 155 -5.41 -9.62 -24.74
CA VAL A 155 -4.09 -10.01 -24.27
C VAL A 155 -3.90 -11.48 -24.62
N GLN A 156 -2.91 -11.79 -25.46
CA GLN A 156 -2.59 -13.15 -25.90
C GLN A 156 -3.78 -13.95 -26.47
N GLY A 157 -4.77 -13.26 -27.05
CA GLY A 157 -5.97 -13.88 -27.62
C GLY A 157 -7.14 -14.04 -26.64
N GLU A 158 -6.95 -13.70 -25.36
CA GLU A 158 -8.01 -13.63 -24.36
C GLU A 158 -8.48 -12.18 -24.17
N THR A 159 -9.75 -12.00 -23.82
CA THR A 159 -10.30 -10.67 -23.49
C THR A 159 -10.20 -10.45 -21.99
N GLU A 160 -9.37 -9.50 -21.58
CA GLU A 160 -9.22 -9.10 -20.19
C GLU A 160 -10.06 -7.84 -19.92
N ASN A 161 -10.88 -7.88 -18.87
CA ASN A 161 -11.53 -6.69 -18.35
C ASN A 161 -10.51 -5.91 -17.51
N VAL A 162 -10.26 -4.66 -17.87
CA VAL A 162 -9.35 -3.72 -17.18
C VAL A 162 -10.09 -2.52 -16.63
N ASP A 163 -11.42 -2.54 -16.64
CA ASP A 163 -12.24 -1.46 -16.10
C ASP A 163 -12.06 -1.35 -14.59
N TYR A 164 -11.97 -0.14 -14.08
CA TYR A 164 -11.72 0.15 -12.68
C TYR A 164 -12.67 1.22 -12.17
N ILE A 165 -12.66 1.41 -10.85
CA ILE A 165 -13.45 2.41 -10.14
C ILE A 165 -13.58 3.72 -10.93
N ARG A 166 -14.81 4.19 -11.07
CA ARG A 166 -15.14 5.37 -11.87
C ARG A 166 -14.41 6.62 -11.37
N PRO A 167 -13.91 7.49 -12.26
CA PRO A 167 -13.48 8.83 -11.86
C PRO A 167 -14.63 9.63 -11.24
N SER A 168 -14.30 10.47 -10.27
CA SER A 168 -15.29 11.26 -9.53
C SER A 168 -14.73 12.63 -9.20
N SER A 169 -15.58 13.66 -9.29
CA SER A 169 -15.27 15.02 -8.85
C SER A 169 -15.27 15.17 -7.33
N VAL A 170 -15.88 14.22 -6.63
CA VAL A 170 -15.89 14.13 -5.16
C VAL A 170 -15.08 12.89 -4.74
N PRO A 171 -14.10 13.03 -3.82
CA PRO A 171 -13.32 11.90 -3.36
C PRO A 171 -14.18 10.80 -2.71
N TYR A 172 -13.78 9.55 -2.89
CA TYR A 172 -14.36 8.42 -2.17
C TYR A 172 -13.84 8.43 -0.73
N VAL A 173 -14.72 8.66 0.24
CA VAL A 173 -14.39 8.59 1.67
C VAL A 173 -14.49 7.14 2.13
N ILE A 174 -13.38 6.59 2.62
CA ILE A 174 -13.26 5.16 2.90
C ILE A 174 -12.80 4.96 4.35
N ASP A 175 -13.59 4.23 5.13
CA ASP A 175 -13.21 3.79 6.47
C ASP A 175 -12.41 2.48 6.38
N VAL A 176 -11.16 2.53 6.84
CA VAL A 176 -10.19 1.45 6.74
C VAL A 176 -10.07 0.70 8.06
N ARG A 177 -10.12 -0.62 7.97
CA ARG A 177 -9.86 -1.51 9.10
C ARG A 177 -8.36 -1.79 9.20
N LYS A 178 -7.83 -1.67 10.41
CA LYS A 178 -6.48 -2.09 10.79
C LYS A 178 -6.55 -3.34 11.64
N ALA A 179 -5.80 -4.38 11.29
CA ALA A 179 -5.75 -5.62 12.06
C ALA A 179 -4.32 -6.19 12.13
N PRO A 180 -3.92 -6.84 13.23
CA PRO A 180 -2.61 -7.47 13.33
C PRO A 180 -2.40 -8.48 12.21
N ARG A 181 -1.24 -8.41 11.56
CA ARG A 181 -0.90 -9.31 10.45
C ARG A 181 -0.81 -10.76 10.95
N GLY A 182 -1.34 -11.70 10.18
CA GLY A 182 -1.42 -13.11 10.54
C GLY A 182 -2.59 -13.46 11.47
N SER A 183 -3.34 -12.47 11.97
CA SER A 183 -4.61 -12.75 12.64
C SER A 183 -5.71 -13.08 11.63
N LEU A 184 -6.77 -13.78 12.06
CA LEU A 184 -7.95 -14.04 11.23
C LEU A 184 -8.60 -12.74 10.72
N ALA A 185 -8.63 -11.70 11.56
CA ALA A 185 -9.14 -10.37 11.20
C ALA A 185 -8.23 -9.61 10.22
N GLY A 186 -6.96 -10.04 10.09
CA GLY A 186 -5.98 -9.46 9.16
C GLY A 186 -6.00 -10.09 7.77
N ARG A 187 -6.84 -11.10 7.52
CA ARG A 187 -7.06 -11.67 6.18
C ARG A 187 -7.81 -10.65 5.33
N LEU A 188 -7.28 -10.41 4.13
CA LEU A 188 -7.91 -9.52 3.18
C LEU A 188 -9.23 -10.12 2.68
N PRO A 189 -10.34 -9.37 2.69
CA PRO A 189 -11.59 -9.83 2.11
C PRO A 189 -11.40 -10.11 0.61
N GLU A 190 -11.90 -11.25 0.16
CA GLU A 190 -11.95 -11.59 -1.26
C GLU A 190 -13.08 -10.81 -1.94
N LEU A 191 -12.84 -10.39 -3.19
CA LEU A 191 -13.90 -9.84 -4.03
C LEU A 191 -14.66 -11.03 -4.63
N ASP A 192 -15.99 -10.95 -4.64
CA ASP A 192 -16.81 -12.05 -5.14
C ASP A 192 -16.80 -12.08 -6.68
N ASP A 193 -15.93 -12.90 -7.25
CA ASP A 193 -15.80 -12.96 -8.71
C ASP A 193 -16.87 -13.84 -9.38
N ALA A 194 -17.83 -14.39 -8.62
CA ALA A 194 -18.91 -15.21 -9.20
C ALA A 194 -19.76 -14.43 -10.22
N ILE A 195 -19.89 -13.12 -10.03
CA ILE A 195 -20.64 -12.23 -10.93
C ILE A 195 -19.83 -11.79 -12.17
N CYS A 196 -18.53 -12.11 -12.24
CA CYS A 196 -17.63 -11.64 -13.29
C CYS A 196 -17.64 -12.53 -14.54
N LYS A 197 -18.38 -13.64 -14.52
CA LYS A 197 -18.54 -14.54 -15.66
C LYS A 197 -19.65 -14.03 -16.58
N GLN A 198 -19.38 -12.99 -17.35
CA GLN A 198 -20.18 -12.56 -18.49
C GLN A 198 -19.28 -12.21 -19.67
#